data_AF-A0A0D0BN73-F1
#
_entry.id   AF-A0A0D0BN73-F1
#
_cell.length_a   1.000
_cell.length_b   1.000
_cell.length_c   1.000
_cell.angle_alpha   90.00
_cell.angle_beta   90.00
_cell.angle_gamma   90.00
#
_symmetry.space_group_name_H-M   'P 1'
#
loop_
_entity.id
_entity.type
_entity.pdbx_description
1 polymer ?
#
loop_
_entity_poly.entity_id
_entity_poly.type
_entity_poly.pdbx_seq_one_letter_code
_entity_poly.pdbx_strand_id
1 'polypeptide(L)'
;MDTLQSIFGTTLDLPKAEIGWTDPRLNGGQFLDFTTPRYGEPLNVIISNQSDPFILTDAGFRLYYKSIGFSEECLGLHYGHVHKADLGDGDRKKSEHILARQYYFPKWGTCWESIAGGNHFRAWKQNGSEIDTGAWFLAVSKEMDSTKNHMIIPDGYNIGRDLLVEAAASVSHWNGRWWQADVEWRRGLLEPGYKGINHAIAQDGRIAILTVNRL
;
A
#
# COMPACT_ATOMS: atom_id res chain seq x y z
N MET A 1 -25.20 -49.54 -30.03
CA MET A 1 -25.09 -49.55 -28.56
C MET A 1 -23.87 -48.73 -28.23
N ASP A 2 -24.01 -47.41 -28.17
CA ASP A 2 -22.89 -46.51 -27.88
C ASP A 2 -23.38 -45.44 -26.90
N THR A 3 -23.02 -45.64 -25.64
CA THR A 3 -23.07 -44.60 -24.61
C THR A 3 -21.97 -44.93 -23.62
N LEU A 4 -20.86 -44.21 -23.71
CA LEU A 4 -19.97 -44.01 -22.58
C LEU A 4 -19.79 -42.52 -22.33
N GLN A 5 -19.94 -42.20 -21.05
CA GLN A 5 -20.15 -40.89 -20.45
C GLN A 5 -18.94 -39.98 -20.51
N SER A 6 -19.25 -38.69 -20.66
CA SER A 6 -18.61 -37.52 -20.08
C SER A 6 -17.84 -37.76 -18.77
N ILE A 7 -16.55 -37.41 -18.74
CA ILE A 7 -15.78 -36.87 -17.59
C ILE A 7 -14.54 -36.19 -18.23
N PHE A 8 -14.28 -34.87 -18.21
CA PHE A 8 -13.93 -34.01 -17.08
C PHE A 8 -13.97 -32.53 -17.55
N GLY A 9 -14.71 -31.69 -16.80
CA GLY A 9 -14.35 -30.26 -16.63
C GLY A 9 -13.02 -30.17 -15.87
N THR A 10 -12.23 -29.11 -15.95
CA THR A 10 -12.54 -27.68 -15.89
C THR A 10 -11.37 -26.97 -16.55
N THR A 11 -11.62 -26.00 -17.41
CA THR A 11 -10.59 -25.02 -17.77
C THR A 11 -10.15 -24.35 -16.47
N LEU A 12 -8.89 -24.54 -16.08
CA LEU A 12 -8.26 -23.71 -15.05
C LEU A 12 -8.31 -22.28 -15.60
N ASP A 13 -9.28 -21.49 -15.14
CA ASP A 13 -9.25 -20.04 -15.32
C ASP A 13 -7.98 -19.56 -14.62
N LEU A 14 -6.94 -19.35 -15.41
CA LEU A 14 -5.77 -18.62 -14.97
C LEU A 14 -6.28 -17.30 -14.39
N PRO A 15 -5.91 -16.96 -13.15
CA PRO A 15 -6.40 -15.75 -12.51
C PRO A 15 -6.09 -14.56 -13.42
N LYS A 16 -7.17 -13.98 -13.95
CA LYS A 16 -7.13 -12.90 -14.92
C LYS A 16 -6.43 -11.72 -14.25
N ALA A 17 -5.44 -11.13 -14.93
CA ALA A 17 -4.88 -9.85 -14.52
C ALA A 17 -6.06 -8.88 -14.29
N GLU A 18 -6.16 -8.37 -13.07
CA GLU A 18 -7.24 -7.46 -12.75
C GLU A 18 -6.98 -6.12 -13.44
N ILE A 19 -8.05 -5.44 -13.86
CA ILE A 19 -7.93 -4.10 -14.42
C ILE A 19 -7.56 -3.19 -13.25
N GLY A 20 -6.37 -2.57 -13.28
CA GLY A 20 -5.90 -1.71 -12.18
C GLY A 20 -4.54 -2.10 -11.63
N TRP A 21 -4.33 -3.39 -11.38
CA TRP A 21 -3.16 -3.96 -10.73
C TRP A 21 -3.18 -5.48 -10.94
N THR A 22 -2.04 -6.16 -10.84
CA THR A 22 -1.99 -7.62 -10.92
C THR A 22 -1.72 -8.22 -9.55
N ASP A 23 -2.42 -9.29 -9.18
CA ASP A 23 -2.21 -9.99 -7.91
C ASP A 23 -0.78 -10.55 -7.83
N PRO A 24 0.05 -10.07 -6.87
CA PRO A 24 1.43 -10.52 -6.71
C PRO A 24 1.57 -12.03 -6.54
N ARG A 25 0.57 -12.68 -5.92
CA ARG A 25 0.61 -14.11 -5.56
C ARG A 25 0.65 -15.01 -6.78
N LEU A 26 0.17 -14.52 -7.92
CA LEU A 26 0.10 -15.29 -9.16
C LEU A 26 1.48 -15.61 -9.72
N ASN A 27 2.49 -14.78 -9.39
CA ASN A 27 3.85 -14.90 -9.90
C ASN A 27 4.89 -14.91 -8.77
N GLY A 28 4.54 -15.48 -7.61
CA GLY A 28 5.49 -15.69 -6.50
C GLY A 28 5.73 -14.49 -5.58
N GLY A 29 5.05 -13.36 -5.82
CA GLY A 29 5.00 -12.23 -4.90
C GLY A 29 3.98 -12.44 -3.76
N GLN A 30 3.79 -11.40 -2.95
CA GLN A 30 2.85 -11.45 -1.81
C GLN A 30 2.38 -10.05 -1.37
N PHE A 31 1.28 -9.99 -0.63
CA PHE A 31 0.77 -8.77 0.00
C PHE A 31 1.44 -8.44 1.35
N LEU A 32 2.63 -9.00 1.60
CA LEU A 32 3.46 -8.66 2.75
C LEU A 32 4.81 -8.18 2.23
N ASP A 33 5.31 -7.09 2.80
CA ASP A 33 6.70 -6.71 2.59
C ASP A 33 7.66 -7.66 3.34
N PHE A 34 8.95 -7.31 3.33
CA PHE A 34 10.00 -7.98 4.06
C PHE A 34 10.71 -6.98 4.97
N THR A 35 10.17 -6.78 6.18
CA THR A 35 10.88 -6.11 7.29
C THR A 35 12.03 -6.99 7.80
N THR A 36 11.82 -8.30 7.84
CA THR A 36 12.80 -9.32 8.21
C THR A 36 12.69 -10.51 7.25
N PRO A 37 13.58 -11.52 7.31
CA PRO A 37 13.42 -12.73 6.49
C PRO A 37 12.13 -13.51 6.74
N ARG A 38 11.46 -13.30 7.90
CA ARG A 38 10.30 -14.12 8.33
C ARG A 38 9.00 -13.32 8.48
N TYR A 39 9.09 -12.02 8.71
CA TYR A 39 7.95 -11.15 8.99
C TYR A 39 7.99 -9.89 8.15
N GLY A 40 6.81 -9.38 7.83
CA GLY A 40 6.61 -8.17 7.05
C GLY A 40 5.42 -7.35 7.51
N GLU A 41 5.27 -6.19 6.92
CA GLU A 41 4.12 -5.31 7.04
C GLU A 41 3.15 -5.58 5.89
N PRO A 42 1.83 -5.47 6.15
CA PRO A 42 0.82 -5.72 5.15
C PRO A 42 0.79 -4.60 4.10
N LEU A 43 0.88 -4.97 2.83
CA LEU A 43 0.55 -4.11 1.69
C LEU A 43 -0.97 -3.95 1.62
N ASN A 44 -1.50 -3.06 2.46
CA ASN A 44 -2.92 -2.95 2.80
C ASN A 44 -3.67 -1.84 2.05
N VAL A 45 -2.98 -1.10 1.17
CA VAL A 45 -3.57 -0.15 0.22
C VAL A 45 -2.96 -0.33 -1.18
N ILE A 46 -3.78 -0.25 -2.22
CA ILE A 46 -3.37 -0.25 -3.62
C ILE A 46 -3.91 1.02 -4.28
N ILE A 47 -3.06 1.79 -4.98
CA ILE A 47 -3.51 2.83 -5.91
C ILE A 47 -3.50 2.22 -7.31
N SER A 48 -4.71 2.03 -7.83
CA SER A 48 -4.99 1.41 -9.13
C SER A 48 -4.42 2.22 -10.29
N ASN A 49 -3.99 1.54 -11.36
CA ASN A 49 -3.56 2.19 -12.60
C ASN A 49 -4.68 2.87 -13.39
N GLN A 50 -5.93 2.71 -12.94
CA GLN A 50 -7.09 3.45 -13.43
C GLN A 50 -7.16 4.87 -12.84
N SER A 51 -6.26 5.22 -11.91
CA SER A 51 -6.15 6.57 -11.34
C SER A 51 -5.61 7.59 -12.35
N ASP A 52 -5.64 8.89 -11.98
CA ASP A 52 -4.99 9.99 -12.70
C ASP A 52 -3.56 9.57 -13.11
N PRO A 53 -3.24 9.49 -14.42
CA PRO A 53 -1.93 9.03 -14.89
C PRO A 53 -0.76 9.83 -14.31
N PHE A 54 -0.99 11.09 -13.93
CA PHE A 54 0.03 11.89 -13.27
C PHE A 54 0.43 11.32 -11.92
N ILE A 55 -0.51 10.85 -11.10
CA ILE A 55 -0.19 10.29 -9.79
C ILE A 55 0.50 8.93 -9.88
N LEU A 56 0.44 8.27 -11.05
CA LEU A 56 1.21 7.07 -11.33
C LEU A 56 2.68 7.41 -11.65
N THR A 57 3.04 8.68 -11.84
CA THR A 57 4.45 9.10 -11.90
C THR A 57 4.98 9.37 -10.50
N ASP A 58 6.28 9.21 -10.27
CA ASP A 58 6.89 9.51 -8.97
C ASP A 58 6.64 10.97 -8.55
N ALA A 59 6.72 11.90 -9.49
CA ALA A 59 6.48 13.32 -9.22
C ALA A 59 5.02 13.60 -8.82
N GLY A 60 4.06 13.01 -9.54
CA GLY A 60 2.65 13.20 -9.22
C GLY A 60 2.23 12.46 -7.95
N PHE A 61 2.77 11.26 -7.70
CA PHE A 61 2.52 10.56 -6.45
C PHE A 61 3.01 11.37 -5.24
N ARG A 62 4.19 12.00 -5.36
CA ARG A 62 4.72 12.94 -4.37
C ARG A 62 3.82 14.14 -4.09
N LEU A 63 3.18 14.70 -5.10
CA LEU A 63 2.22 15.79 -4.90
C LEU A 63 0.89 15.28 -4.34
N TYR A 64 0.47 14.09 -4.74
CA TYR A 64 -0.77 13.49 -4.28
C TYR A 64 -0.71 13.15 -2.79
N TYR A 65 0.31 12.42 -2.30
CA TYR A 65 0.32 12.11 -0.87
C TYR A 65 0.47 13.37 0.01
N LYS A 66 1.05 14.46 -0.52
CA LYS A 66 1.03 15.77 0.15
C LYS A 66 -0.37 16.36 0.28
N SER A 67 -1.22 16.15 -0.72
CA SER A 67 -2.62 16.58 -0.67
C SER A 67 -3.43 15.87 0.41
N ILE A 68 -3.13 14.59 0.69
CA ILE A 68 -3.80 13.77 1.71
C ILE A 68 -3.06 13.78 3.06
N GLY A 69 -2.21 14.78 3.30
CA GLY A 69 -1.63 15.02 4.62
C GLY A 69 -0.40 14.18 4.96
N PHE A 70 0.37 13.74 3.97
CA PHE A 70 1.66 13.09 4.17
C PHE A 70 2.82 13.94 3.61
N SER A 71 4.04 13.73 4.08
CA SER A 71 5.25 14.24 3.45
C SER A 71 6.38 13.25 3.55
N GLU A 72 7.43 13.46 2.76
CA GLU A 72 8.70 12.77 2.98
C GLU A 72 9.29 13.19 4.34
N GLU A 73 10.17 12.37 4.89
CA GLU A 73 10.73 12.55 6.23
C GLU A 73 11.27 13.95 6.51
N CYS A 74 11.18 14.34 7.78
CA CYS A 74 11.79 15.53 8.32
C CYS A 74 13.30 15.55 8.01
N LEU A 75 13.76 16.60 7.32
CA LEU A 75 15.17 16.91 7.07
C LEU A 75 15.94 15.83 6.27
N GLY A 76 15.28 14.95 5.53
CA GLY A 76 15.95 13.92 4.71
C GLY A 76 16.73 12.89 5.53
N LEU A 77 16.45 12.79 6.82
CA LEU A 77 17.03 11.78 7.69
C LEU A 77 16.20 10.50 7.58
N HIS A 78 16.69 9.55 6.80
CA HIS A 78 16.09 8.23 6.63
C HIS A 78 16.29 7.41 7.91
N TYR A 79 15.38 7.56 8.88
CA TYR A 79 15.42 6.82 10.13
C TYR A 79 14.46 5.63 10.04
N GLY A 80 15.02 4.47 9.69
CA GLY A 80 14.30 3.21 9.58
C GLY A 80 15.02 2.23 8.67
N HIS A 81 14.74 0.94 8.82
CA HIS A 81 15.23 -0.06 7.88
C HIS A 81 14.51 0.09 6.53
N VAL A 82 15.25 -0.10 5.43
CA VAL A 82 14.66 -0.17 4.09
C VAL A 82 13.96 -1.51 3.96
N HIS A 83 12.65 -1.49 3.72
CA HIS A 83 11.89 -2.70 3.49
C HIS A 83 11.95 -3.08 2.00
N LYS A 84 11.74 -4.37 1.74
CA LYS A 84 11.61 -4.88 0.37
C LYS A 84 10.22 -5.46 0.15
N ALA A 85 9.70 -5.42 -1.07
CA ALA A 85 8.47 -6.12 -1.44
C ALA A 85 8.67 -6.88 -2.75
N ASP A 86 7.99 -8.02 -2.88
CA ASP A 86 7.91 -8.78 -4.13
C ASP A 86 6.48 -8.67 -4.66
N LEU A 87 6.30 -7.87 -5.71
CA LEU A 87 4.99 -7.59 -6.30
C LEU A 87 4.61 -8.57 -7.41
N GLY A 88 5.36 -9.66 -7.58
CA GLY A 88 5.10 -10.67 -8.60
C GLY A 88 5.21 -10.11 -10.02
N ASP A 89 6.11 -9.14 -10.23
CA ASP A 89 6.24 -8.40 -11.49
C ASP A 89 7.52 -8.72 -12.28
N GLY A 90 8.22 -9.79 -11.91
CA GLY A 90 9.45 -10.26 -12.56
C GLY A 90 10.74 -9.76 -11.89
N ASP A 91 10.67 -8.70 -11.08
CA ASP A 91 11.87 -8.09 -10.47
C ASP A 91 12.18 -8.63 -9.07
N ARG A 92 11.34 -9.54 -8.56
CA ARG A 92 11.42 -10.12 -7.21
C ARG A 92 11.40 -9.02 -6.13
N LYS A 93 12.21 -9.17 -5.07
CA LYS A 93 12.26 -8.26 -3.92
C LYS A 93 12.91 -6.92 -4.27
N LYS A 94 12.09 -5.89 -4.48
CA LYS A 94 12.52 -4.50 -4.69
C LYS A 94 12.50 -3.69 -3.40
N SER A 95 13.47 -2.80 -3.22
CA SER A 95 13.45 -1.82 -2.12
C SER A 95 12.27 -0.88 -2.25
N GLU A 96 11.79 -0.35 -1.13
CA GLU A 96 10.78 0.71 -1.11
C GLU A 96 11.19 1.90 -1.99
N HIS A 97 10.21 2.48 -2.69
CA HIS A 97 10.42 3.65 -3.54
C HIS A 97 10.22 4.95 -2.76
N ILE A 98 9.26 4.93 -1.83
CA ILE A 98 8.84 6.09 -1.05
C ILE A 98 8.61 5.64 0.40
N LEU A 99 9.06 6.50 1.30
CA LEU A 99 8.77 6.47 2.73
C LEU A 99 8.11 7.81 3.10
N ALA A 100 6.83 7.78 3.47
CA ALA A 100 6.04 8.98 3.73
C ALA A 100 5.34 8.93 5.09
N ARG A 101 5.26 10.09 5.74
CA ARG A 101 4.91 10.27 7.15
C ARG A 101 3.88 11.37 7.33
N GLN A 102 3.03 11.29 8.34
CA GLN A 102 1.91 12.22 8.49
C GLN A 102 2.44 13.64 8.70
N TYR A 103 1.89 14.57 7.94
CA TYR A 103 2.28 15.97 7.93
C TYR A 103 1.21 16.84 8.59
N TYR A 104 1.56 17.46 9.72
CA TYR A 104 0.65 18.33 10.47
C TYR A 104 0.79 19.80 10.03
N PHE A 105 -0.05 20.25 9.10
CA PHE A 105 -0.19 21.66 8.67
C PHE A 105 -1.13 22.45 9.63
N PRO A 106 -0.98 23.77 9.89
CA PRO A 106 -0.06 24.78 9.31
C PRO A 106 1.15 25.14 10.18
N LYS A 107 1.40 24.47 11.31
CA LYS A 107 2.38 24.94 12.30
C LYS A 107 3.57 24.00 12.56
N TRP A 108 3.53 22.71 12.21
CA TRP A 108 4.38 21.74 12.95
C TRP A 108 5.15 20.70 12.12
N GLY A 109 4.90 20.54 10.83
CA GLY A 109 5.75 19.73 9.94
C GLY A 109 5.72 18.20 10.18
N THR A 110 6.54 17.42 9.45
CA THR A 110 6.75 15.97 9.71
C THR A 110 7.62 15.72 10.94
N CYS A 111 8.41 16.70 11.39
CA CYS A 111 9.32 16.58 12.52
C CYS A 111 8.60 16.39 13.87
N TRP A 112 7.33 16.79 13.97
CA TRP A 112 6.52 16.62 15.18
C TRP A 112 5.98 15.19 15.34
N GLU A 113 5.94 14.39 14.26
CA GLU A 113 5.54 13.00 14.34
C GLU A 113 6.52 12.18 15.19
N SER A 114 7.80 12.56 15.20
CA SER A 114 8.78 12.05 16.17
C SER A 114 8.37 12.32 17.62
N ILE A 115 7.49 13.27 17.93
CA ILE A 115 7.12 13.62 19.31
C ILE A 115 5.70 13.12 19.69
N ALA A 116 4.79 12.93 18.73
CA ALA A 116 3.40 12.54 18.99
C ALA A 116 2.94 11.21 18.36
N GLY A 117 3.75 10.63 17.48
CA GLY A 117 3.35 9.51 16.63
C GLY A 117 2.47 9.97 15.48
N GLY A 118 2.16 9.06 14.57
CA GLY A 118 1.36 9.40 13.41
C GLY A 118 1.27 8.30 12.39
N ASN A 119 0.66 8.63 11.26
CA ASN A 119 0.41 7.71 10.17
C ASN A 119 1.59 7.67 9.21
N HIS A 120 2.07 6.49 8.89
CA HIS A 120 3.21 6.28 8.01
C HIS A 120 2.84 5.28 6.92
N PHE A 121 3.41 5.45 5.73
CA PHE A 121 3.41 4.39 4.73
C PHE A 121 4.74 4.26 3.98
N ARG A 122 5.02 3.03 3.56
CA ARG A 122 6.01 2.69 2.53
C ARG A 122 5.29 2.34 1.24
N ALA A 123 5.90 2.64 0.09
CA ALA A 123 5.29 2.35 -1.20
C ALA A 123 6.24 1.66 -2.18
N TRP A 124 5.67 0.76 -2.98
CA TRP A 124 6.31 0.07 -4.09
C TRP A 124 5.47 0.20 -5.35
N LYS A 125 6.13 0.33 -6.50
CA LYS A 125 5.45 0.35 -7.78
C LYS A 125 5.51 -1.01 -8.46
N GLN A 126 4.40 -1.45 -9.03
CA GLN A 126 4.35 -2.64 -9.88
C GLN A 126 4.72 -2.27 -11.31
N ASN A 127 6.02 -2.28 -11.58
CA ASN A 127 6.66 -1.78 -12.80
C ASN A 127 7.83 -2.67 -13.23
N GLY A 128 7.68 -3.97 -13.04
CA GLY A 128 8.75 -4.94 -13.29
C GLY A 128 8.83 -5.39 -14.74
N SER A 129 9.87 -6.19 -15.01
CA SER A 129 10.20 -6.70 -16.35
C SER A 129 9.14 -7.61 -16.98
N GLU A 130 8.29 -8.26 -16.18
CA GLU A 130 7.22 -9.13 -16.68
C GLU A 130 5.85 -8.47 -16.61
N ILE A 131 5.60 -7.62 -15.60
CA ILE A 131 4.34 -6.89 -15.40
C ILE A 131 4.62 -5.44 -15.04
N ASP A 132 4.13 -4.52 -15.87
CA ASP A 132 4.14 -3.10 -15.58
C ASP A 132 2.72 -2.55 -15.62
N THR A 133 2.03 -2.60 -14.49
CA THR A 133 0.71 -1.96 -14.36
C THR A 133 0.85 -0.48 -14.01
N GLY A 134 1.98 -0.08 -13.40
CA GLY A 134 2.22 1.26 -12.87
C GLY A 134 1.50 1.54 -11.54
N ALA A 135 0.75 0.58 -10.98
CA ALA A 135 0.04 0.72 -9.72
C ALA A 135 0.99 0.86 -8.52
N TRP A 136 0.55 1.56 -7.48
CA TRP A 136 1.29 1.66 -6.22
C TRP A 136 0.72 0.71 -5.16
N PHE A 137 1.57 -0.03 -4.48
CA PHE A 137 1.25 -0.90 -3.35
C PHE A 137 1.86 -0.28 -2.09
N LEU A 138 1.04 -0.03 -1.09
CA LEU A 138 1.42 0.70 0.12
C LEU A 138 1.29 -0.21 1.35
N ALA A 139 2.33 -0.21 2.18
CA ALA A 139 2.25 -0.69 3.56
C ALA A 139 1.94 0.50 4.46
N VAL A 140 0.72 0.59 4.98
CA VAL A 140 0.25 1.71 5.80
C VAL A 140 0.07 1.28 7.25
N SER A 141 0.61 2.06 8.18
CA SER A 141 0.50 1.81 9.62
C SER A 141 0.51 3.09 10.43
N LYS A 142 -0.15 3.05 11.59
CA LYS A 142 -0.04 4.08 12.62
C LYS A 142 0.97 3.69 13.70
N GLU A 143 1.92 4.58 13.98
CA GLU A 143 3.00 4.38 14.93
C GLU A 143 2.84 5.26 16.18
N MET A 144 3.40 4.79 17.30
CA MET A 144 3.66 5.60 18.49
C MET A 144 4.72 6.68 18.19
N ASP A 145 4.84 7.67 19.06
CA ASP A 145 5.92 8.66 19.01
C ASP A 145 7.34 8.05 19.10
N SER A 146 8.37 8.84 18.76
CA SER A 146 9.77 8.38 18.76
C SER A 146 10.29 8.04 20.15
N THR A 147 9.67 8.52 21.24
CA THR A 147 10.07 8.13 22.61
C THR A 147 9.78 6.65 22.89
N LYS A 148 8.91 6.04 22.08
CA LYS A 148 8.62 4.60 22.07
C LYS A 148 9.18 3.87 20.85
N ASN A 149 10.23 4.39 20.23
CA ASN A 149 10.93 3.77 19.11
C ASN A 149 10.01 3.42 17.91
N HIS A 150 9.02 4.25 17.59
CA HIS A 150 8.16 4.05 16.42
C HIS A 150 7.40 2.70 16.42
N MET A 151 7.12 2.14 17.60
CA MET A 151 6.31 0.93 17.69
C MET A 151 4.92 1.16 17.08
N ILE A 152 4.49 0.24 16.21
CA ILE A 152 3.12 0.23 15.69
C ILE A 152 2.15 0.07 16.87
N ILE A 153 1.11 0.91 16.88
CA ILE A 153 0.11 0.90 17.96
C ILE A 153 -0.75 -0.38 17.87
N PRO A 154 -1.45 -0.78 18.95
CA PRO A 154 -2.48 -1.82 18.84
C PRO A 154 -3.48 -1.48 17.72
N ASP A 155 -3.75 -2.44 16.83
CA ASP A 155 -4.58 -2.25 15.64
C ASP A 155 -4.04 -1.23 14.62
N GLY A 156 -2.74 -0.88 14.73
CA GLY A 156 -2.13 0.22 13.97
C GLY A 156 -2.12 0.03 12.46
N TYR A 157 -2.12 -1.20 11.96
CA TYR A 157 -2.27 -1.47 10.52
C TYR A 157 -3.67 -1.12 10.00
N ASN A 158 -4.72 -1.46 10.75
CA ASN A 158 -6.09 -1.15 10.35
C ASN A 158 -6.36 0.34 10.53
N ILE A 159 -5.99 0.92 11.68
CA ILE A 159 -6.17 2.35 11.97
C ILE A 159 -5.43 3.20 10.93
N GLY A 160 -4.18 2.85 10.63
CA GLY A 160 -3.37 3.64 9.70
C GLY A 160 -3.93 3.61 8.27
N ARG A 161 -4.30 2.42 7.79
CA ARG A 161 -4.98 2.24 6.50
C ARG A 161 -6.26 3.05 6.43
N ASP A 162 -7.13 2.91 7.42
CA ASP A 162 -8.47 3.52 7.39
C ASP A 162 -8.38 5.06 7.43
N LEU A 163 -7.42 5.64 8.18
CA LEU A 163 -7.14 7.08 8.17
C LEU A 163 -6.62 7.59 6.81
N LEU A 164 -5.74 6.83 6.14
CA LEU A 164 -5.26 7.21 4.81
C LEU A 164 -6.41 7.16 3.80
N VAL A 165 -7.23 6.11 3.86
CA VAL A 165 -8.37 5.91 2.96
C VAL A 165 -9.43 7.01 3.16
N GLU A 166 -9.71 7.41 4.40
CA GLU A 166 -10.61 8.52 4.71
C GLU A 166 -10.12 9.86 4.12
N ALA A 167 -8.83 10.15 4.26
CA ALA A 167 -8.22 11.34 3.67
C ALA A 167 -8.25 11.30 2.12
N ALA A 168 -8.03 10.13 1.53
CA ALA A 168 -8.06 9.93 0.08
C ALA A 168 -9.46 10.03 -0.53
N ALA A 169 -10.49 9.54 0.18
CA ALA A 169 -11.89 9.61 -0.25
C ALA A 169 -12.49 11.03 -0.14
N SER A 170 -11.88 11.87 0.70
CA SER A 170 -12.19 13.29 0.78
C SER A 170 -11.52 14.08 -0.34
N VAL A 171 -12.12 15.19 -0.77
CA VAL A 171 -11.46 16.09 -1.72
C VAL A 171 -10.19 16.66 -1.08
N SER A 172 -9.05 16.36 -1.68
CA SER A 172 -7.74 16.83 -1.25
C SER A 172 -7.19 17.87 -2.22
N HIS A 173 -6.33 18.76 -1.73
CA HIS A 173 -5.73 19.81 -2.56
C HIS A 173 -4.25 20.02 -2.21
N TRP A 174 -3.41 20.11 -3.24
CA TRP A 174 -2.03 20.54 -3.10
C TRP A 174 -1.52 21.20 -4.38
N ASN A 175 -0.82 22.32 -4.23
CA ASN A 175 -0.16 23.02 -5.34
C ASN A 175 -1.06 23.25 -6.57
N GLY A 176 -2.30 23.70 -6.34
CA GLY A 176 -3.27 24.01 -7.40
C GLY A 176 -3.90 22.78 -8.06
N ARG A 177 -3.72 21.58 -7.50
CA ARG A 177 -4.33 20.33 -8.00
C ARG A 177 -5.23 19.72 -6.95
N TRP A 178 -6.34 19.17 -7.41
CA TRP A 178 -7.40 18.62 -6.59
C TRP A 178 -7.58 17.16 -6.95
N TRP A 179 -7.72 16.30 -5.94
CA TRP A 179 -7.95 14.87 -6.14
C TRP A 179 -9.04 14.36 -5.20
N GLN A 180 -9.66 13.26 -5.61
CA GLN A 180 -10.56 12.47 -4.76
C GLN A 180 -10.50 11.01 -5.22
N ALA A 181 -10.46 10.08 -4.27
CA ALA A 181 -10.44 8.65 -4.55
C ALA A 181 -11.80 8.00 -4.41
N ASP A 182 -12.14 7.15 -5.39
CA ASP A 182 -13.12 6.08 -5.18
C ASP A 182 -12.43 4.95 -4.41
N VAL A 183 -13.16 4.35 -3.46
CA VAL A 183 -12.63 3.30 -2.57
C VAL A 183 -13.36 2.00 -2.80
N GLU A 184 -12.59 0.95 -3.07
CA GLU A 184 -13.08 -0.42 -3.04
C GLU A 184 -12.38 -1.22 -1.94
N TRP A 185 -13.15 -1.96 -1.14
CA TRP A 185 -12.62 -2.82 -0.09
C TRP A 185 -12.58 -4.27 -0.55
N ARG A 186 -11.39 -4.88 -0.54
CA ARG A 186 -11.21 -6.28 -0.94
C ARG A 186 -10.73 -7.16 0.20
N ARG A 187 -11.26 -8.38 0.25
CA ARG A 187 -10.89 -9.45 1.19
C ARG A 187 -10.36 -10.66 0.43
N GLY A 188 -9.68 -11.56 1.14
CA GLY A 188 -9.13 -12.80 0.54
C GLY A 188 -7.77 -12.62 -0.14
N LEU A 189 -7.23 -11.39 -0.14
CA LEU A 189 -5.85 -11.09 -0.57
C LEU A 189 -4.84 -11.29 0.56
N LEU A 190 -5.25 -10.94 1.79
CA LEU A 190 -4.52 -11.18 3.04
C LEU A 190 -5.38 -12.04 4.00
N GLU A 191 -4.73 -12.99 4.68
CA GLU A 191 -5.37 -13.78 5.75
C GLU A 191 -5.57 -12.89 6.98
N PRO A 192 -6.78 -12.74 7.55
CA PRO A 192 -6.98 -12.01 8.80
C PRO A 192 -6.14 -12.59 9.95
N GLY A 193 -5.71 -11.74 10.87
CA GLY A 193 -4.83 -12.10 11.98
C GLY A 193 -3.42 -11.56 11.82
N TYR A 194 -2.46 -12.18 12.51
CA TYR A 194 -1.08 -11.70 12.64
C TYR A 194 -0.03 -12.64 12.02
N LYS A 195 -0.45 -13.69 11.32
CA LYS A 195 0.46 -14.68 10.76
C LYS A 195 1.35 -14.05 9.69
N GLY A 196 2.67 -14.09 9.91
CA GLY A 196 3.66 -13.45 9.03
C GLY A 196 3.74 -11.92 9.20
N ILE A 197 2.89 -11.33 10.04
CA ILE A 197 2.87 -9.88 10.32
C ILE A 197 3.91 -9.56 11.38
N ASN A 198 4.69 -8.51 11.12
CA ASN A 198 5.67 -7.99 12.07
C ASN A 198 4.99 -7.53 13.38
N HIS A 199 5.71 -7.59 14.50
CA HIS A 199 5.19 -7.26 15.85
C HIS A 199 4.00 -8.09 16.36
N ALA A 200 3.54 -9.12 15.62
CA ALA A 200 2.36 -9.93 15.96
C ALA A 200 1.06 -9.11 16.15
N ILE A 201 0.95 -7.97 15.46
CA ILE A 201 -0.24 -7.13 15.47
C ILE A 201 -1.22 -7.68 14.43
N ALA A 202 -2.43 -8.01 14.86
CA ALA A 202 -3.45 -8.54 13.97
C ALA A 202 -4.00 -7.44 13.04
N GLN A 203 -4.35 -7.84 11.81
CA GLN A 203 -5.11 -7.03 10.86
C GLN A 203 -6.36 -7.79 10.39
N ASP A 204 -7.31 -7.08 9.78
CA ASP A 204 -8.66 -7.59 9.50
C ASP A 204 -8.84 -8.30 8.14
N GLY A 205 -7.77 -8.46 7.37
CA GLY A 205 -7.71 -9.06 6.04
C GLY A 205 -8.22 -8.17 4.91
N ARG A 206 -8.56 -6.90 5.19
CA ARG A 206 -9.02 -5.95 4.17
C ARG A 206 -7.85 -5.21 3.53
N ILE A 207 -7.90 -5.08 2.20
CA ILE A 207 -7.06 -4.19 1.41
C ILE A 207 -7.97 -3.13 0.79
N ALA A 208 -7.57 -1.86 0.86
CA ALA A 208 -8.25 -0.78 0.15
C ALA A 208 -7.65 -0.62 -1.25
N ILE A 209 -8.49 -0.60 -2.28
CA ILE A 209 -8.11 -0.29 -3.65
C ILE A 209 -8.66 1.10 -3.96
N LEU A 210 -7.77 2.03 -4.27
CA LEU A 210 -8.07 3.42 -4.54
C LEU A 210 -7.99 3.68 -6.05
N THR A 211 -9.03 4.30 -6.60
CA THR A 211 -9.00 4.92 -7.93
C THR A 211 -9.02 6.43 -7.74
N VAL A 212 -7.88 7.08 -7.85
CA VAL A 212 -7.72 8.51 -7.55
C VAL A 212 -8.01 9.33 -8.80
N ASN A 213 -9.05 10.15 -8.76
CA ASN A 213 -9.44 11.02 -9.84
C ASN A 213 -8.92 12.44 -9.60
N ARG A 214 -8.48 13.11 -10.68
CA ARG A 214 -8.25 14.56 -10.64
C ARG A 214 -9.59 15.28 -10.85
N LEU A 215 -9.82 16.33 -10.07
CA LEU A 215 -10.99 17.20 -10.19
C LEU A 215 -10.72 18.43 -11.06
#